data_AF-A0A1W9ZJD2-F1
#
_entry.id   AF-A0A1W9ZJD2-F1
#
_cell.length_a   1.000
_cell.length_b   1.000
_cell.length_c   1.000
_cell.angle_alpha   90.00
_cell.angle_beta   90.00
_cell.angle_gamma   90.00
#
_symmetry.space_group_name_H-M   'P 1'
#
loop_
_entity.id
_entity.type
_entity.pdbx_description
1 polymer ?
#
loop_
_entity_poly.entity_id
_entity_poly.type
_entity_poly.pdbx_seq_one_letter_code
_entity_poly.pdbx_strand_id
1 'polypeptide(L)'
;MSRRQMYLGIAGLLLGVVGLFALFFPIYLDEYDSYGVKITCGNGISSDLTQAHQAPGGAVVSSCDSALLMRRAWAIPTVALGWVMVTGFLVVWVHNGQQRDAAYPG
;
A
#
# COMPACT_ATOMS: atom_id res chain seq x y z
N MET A 1 17.06 23.53 -4.25
CA MET A 1 16.51 22.32 -3.61
C MET A 1 17.61 21.68 -2.76
N SER A 2 17.35 21.39 -1.49
CA SER A 2 18.35 20.78 -0.59
C SER A 2 18.40 19.27 -0.78
N ARG A 3 19.59 18.65 -0.65
CA ARG A 3 19.74 17.18 -0.66
C ARG A 3 18.75 16.48 0.27
N ARG A 4 18.45 17.08 1.42
CA ARG A 4 17.48 16.56 2.40
C ARG A 4 16.06 16.46 1.84
N GLN A 5 15.60 17.45 1.08
CA GLN A 5 14.27 17.44 0.45
C GLN A 5 14.17 16.32 -0.58
N MET A 6 15.22 16.17 -1.41
CA MET A 6 15.27 15.09 -2.40
C MET A 6 15.21 13.70 -1.73
N TYR A 7 15.96 13.48 -0.65
CA TYR A 7 15.89 12.21 0.09
C TYR A 7 14.50 11.95 0.71
N LEU A 8 13.82 12.98 1.22
CA LEU A 8 12.45 12.84 1.72
C LEU A 8 11.47 12.45 0.62
N GLY A 9 11.59 13.04 -0.57
CA GLY A 9 10.78 12.67 -1.74
C GLY A 9 11.00 11.22 -2.17
N ILE A 10 12.27 10.79 -2.26
CA ILE A 10 12.62 9.41 -2.62
C ILE A 10 12.13 8.42 -1.56
N ALA A 11 12.36 8.71 -0.27
CA ALA A 11 11.90 7.85 0.82
C ALA A 11 10.37 7.73 0.82
N GLY A 12 9.65 8.84 0.62
CA GLY A 12 8.20 8.83 0.49
C GLY A 12 7.71 7.99 -0.68
N LEU A 13 8.37 8.11 -1.84
CA LEU A 13 8.05 7.31 -3.02
C LEU A 13 8.26 5.82 -2.76
N LEU A 14 9.40 5.44 -2.17
CA LEU A 14 9.70 4.04 -1.84
C LEU A 14 8.68 3.45 -0.86
N LEU A 15 8.32 4.20 0.19
CA LEU A 15 7.29 3.78 1.15
C LEU A 15 5.93 3.59 0.48
N GLY A 16 5.54 4.54 -0.38
CA GLY A 16 4.28 4.46 -1.13
C GLY A 16 4.23 3.23 -2.05
N VAL A 17 5.31 2.99 -2.80
CA VAL A 17 5.42 1.83 -3.70
C VAL A 17 5.38 0.51 -2.93
N VAL A 18 6.13 0.40 -1.83
CA VAL A 18 6.15 -0.82 -1.00
C VAL A 18 4.77 -1.10 -0.40
N GLY A 19 4.11 -0.09 0.16
CA GLY A 19 2.77 -0.26 0.73
C GLY A 19 1.73 -0.62 -0.33
N LEU A 20 1.78 0.00 -1.51
CA LEU A 20 0.88 -0.34 -2.62
C LEU A 20 1.12 -1.78 -3.08
N PHE A 21 2.37 -2.16 -3.29
CA PHE A 21 2.74 -3.53 -3.67
C PHE A 21 2.17 -4.56 -2.68
N ALA A 22 2.29 -4.30 -1.37
CA ALA A 22 1.76 -5.17 -0.34
C ALA A 22 0.22 -5.28 -0.35
N LEU A 23 -0.48 -4.19 -0.69
CA LEU A 23 -1.94 -4.17 -0.86
C LEU A 23 -2.39 -4.89 -2.13
N PHE A 24 -1.64 -4.80 -3.22
CA PHE A 24 -2.01 -5.40 -4.52
C PHE A 24 -1.71 -6.89 -4.61
N PHE A 25 -0.63 -7.37 -3.97
CA PHE A 25 -0.27 -8.78 -4.04
C PHE A 25 -1.30 -9.66 -3.33
N PRO A 26 -1.67 -10.82 -3.90
CA PRO A 26 -2.65 -11.70 -3.28
C PRO A 26 -2.15 -12.28 -1.95
N ILE A 27 -3.10 -12.54 -1.04
CA ILE A 27 -2.91 -13.29 0.20
C ILE A 27 -3.38 -14.71 -0.04
N TYR A 28 -2.46 -15.66 0.10
CA TYR A 28 -2.79 -17.07 0.11
C TYR A 28 -2.80 -17.57 1.54
N LEU A 29 -3.83 -18.33 1.90
CA LEU A 29 -3.86 -19.04 3.16
C LEU A 29 -3.00 -20.31 3.07
N ASP A 30 -2.61 -20.90 4.20
CA ASP A 30 -1.92 -22.21 4.21
C ASP A 30 -2.89 -23.41 4.15
N GLU A 31 -4.18 -23.09 4.03
CA GLU A 31 -5.27 -24.04 3.91
C GLU A 31 -5.56 -24.31 2.42
N TYR A 32 -5.87 -25.57 2.12
CA TYR A 32 -6.17 -26.05 0.77
C TYR A 32 -7.66 -26.33 0.64
N ASP A 33 -8.23 -26.03 -0.53
CA ASP A 33 -9.60 -26.39 -0.85
C ASP A 33 -9.76 -27.91 -1.11
N SER A 34 -10.99 -28.35 -1.36
CA SER A 34 -11.31 -29.75 -1.68
C SER A 34 -10.62 -30.29 -2.94
N TYR A 35 -10.04 -29.41 -3.77
CA TYR A 35 -9.32 -29.75 -5.00
C TYR A 35 -7.80 -29.71 -4.82
N GLY A 36 -7.31 -29.43 -3.59
CA GLY A 36 -5.88 -29.37 -3.28
C GLY A 36 -5.19 -28.08 -3.73
N VAL A 37 -5.94 -27.01 -3.99
CA VAL A 37 -5.40 -25.70 -4.38
C VAL A 37 -5.46 -24.77 -3.16
N LYS A 38 -4.45 -23.90 -2.99
CA LYS A 38 -4.44 -22.92 -1.90
C LYS A 38 -5.64 -21.98 -2.01
N ILE A 39 -6.34 -21.79 -0.90
CA ILE A 39 -7.46 -20.85 -0.83
C ILE A 39 -6.92 -19.42 -1.00
N THR A 40 -7.44 -18.71 -2.01
CA THR A 40 -7.13 -17.29 -2.22
C THR A 40 -8.16 -16.43 -1.50
N CYS A 41 -7.71 -15.55 -0.61
CA CYS A 41 -8.58 -14.62 0.12
C CYS A 41 -8.71 -13.26 -0.60
N GLY A 42 -8.11 -13.13 -1.79
CA GLY A 42 -7.98 -11.87 -2.53
C GLY A 42 -6.70 -11.11 -2.18
N ASN A 43 -6.76 -9.77 -2.18
CA ASN A 43 -5.64 -8.89 -1.88
C ASN A 43 -6.01 -7.86 -0.80
N GLY A 44 -5.05 -7.04 -0.38
CA GLY A 44 -5.27 -6.02 0.66
C GLY A 44 -6.29 -4.93 0.28
N ILE A 45 -6.71 -4.82 -0.98
CA ILE A 45 -7.71 -3.85 -1.47
C ILE A 45 -9.09 -4.50 -1.55
N SER A 46 -9.21 -5.62 -2.25
CA SER A 46 -10.44 -6.39 -2.45
C SER A 46 -10.33 -7.78 -1.85
N SER A 47 -11.25 -8.10 -0.93
CA SER A 47 -11.42 -9.44 -0.37
C SER A 47 -12.32 -10.27 -1.26
N ASP A 48 -11.90 -11.50 -1.59
CA ASP A 48 -12.74 -12.50 -2.22
C ASP A 48 -12.85 -13.70 -1.27
N LEU A 49 -14.04 -13.91 -0.72
CA LEU A 49 -14.35 -14.97 0.25
C LEU A 49 -15.15 -16.11 -0.38
N THR A 50 -15.41 -16.06 -1.69
CA THR A 50 -16.28 -17.03 -2.36
C THR A 50 -15.75 -18.45 -2.19
N GLN A 51 -14.44 -18.66 -2.36
CA GLN A 51 -13.79 -19.96 -2.17
C GLN A 51 -13.77 -20.38 -0.69
N ALA A 52 -13.57 -19.44 0.23
CA ALA A 52 -13.59 -19.70 1.68
C ALA A 52 -14.98 -20.15 2.17
N HIS A 53 -16.06 -19.63 1.58
CA HIS A 53 -17.42 -20.06 1.90
C HIS A 53 -17.76 -21.48 1.42
N GLN A 54 -17.07 -21.97 0.38
CA GLN A 54 -17.25 -23.34 -0.12
C GLN A 54 -16.37 -24.34 0.66
N ALA A 55 -15.40 -23.87 1.43
CA ALA A 55 -14.55 -24.72 2.24
C ALA A 55 -15.30 -25.23 3.49
N PRO A 56 -15.09 -26.49 3.92
CA PRO A 56 -15.69 -27.00 5.13
C PRO A 56 -15.17 -26.29 6.38
N GLY A 57 -16.07 -25.63 7.12
CA GLY A 57 -15.78 -25.01 8.42
C GLY A 57 -15.71 -23.49 8.37
N GLY A 58 -16.54 -22.82 9.19
CA GLY A 58 -16.60 -21.35 9.26
C GLY A 58 -15.31 -20.67 9.74
N ALA A 59 -14.34 -21.43 10.26
CA ALA A 59 -13.05 -20.91 10.68
C ALA A 59 -12.20 -20.37 9.51
N VAL A 60 -12.33 -20.93 8.31
CA VAL A 60 -11.55 -20.52 7.12
C VAL A 60 -11.82 -19.06 6.73
N VAL A 61 -13.07 -18.63 6.80
CA VAL A 61 -13.48 -17.24 6.54
C VAL A 61 -12.81 -16.30 7.56
N SER A 62 -12.81 -16.67 8.84
CA SER A 62 -12.17 -15.87 9.89
C SER A 62 -10.65 -15.79 9.73
N SER A 63 -10.01 -16.87 9.27
CA SER A 63 -8.58 -16.90 8.95
C SER A 63 -8.26 -15.93 7.80
N CYS A 64 -9.05 -15.93 6.73
CA CYS A 64 -8.90 -14.98 5.62
C CYS A 64 -9.02 -13.52 6.10
N ASP A 65 -10.05 -13.20 6.87
CA ASP A 65 -10.26 -11.84 7.40
C ASP A 65 -9.09 -11.39 8.27
N SER A 66 -8.60 -12.25 9.16
CA SER A 66 -7.44 -11.94 10.01
C SER A 66 -6.18 -11.65 9.19
N ALA A 67 -5.94 -12.43 8.12
CA ALA A 67 -4.79 -12.24 7.23
C ALA A 67 -4.89 -10.94 6.42
N LEU A 68 -6.09 -10.60 5.94
CA LEU A 68 -6.39 -9.33 5.27
C LEU A 68 -6.18 -8.14 6.21
N LEU A 69 -6.68 -8.22 7.44
CA LEU A 69 -6.52 -7.18 8.46
C LEU A 69 -5.04 -6.98 8.81
N MET A 70 -4.28 -8.05 8.97
CA MET A 70 -2.85 -7.96 9.26
C MET A 70 -2.09 -7.23 8.15
N ARG A 71 -2.39 -7.49 6.87
CA ARG A 71 -1.76 -6.72 5.77
C ARG A 71 -2.18 -5.26 5.77
N ARG A 72 -3.47 -4.98 5.93
CA ARG A 72 -4.00 -3.61 5.95
C ARG A 72 -3.42 -2.79 7.11
N ALA A 73 -3.18 -3.42 8.25
CA ALA A 73 -2.68 -2.78 9.47
C ALA A 73 -1.33 -2.06 9.29
N TRP A 74 -0.46 -2.54 8.39
CA TRP A 74 0.82 -1.88 8.11
C TRP A 74 0.90 -1.30 6.70
N ALA A 75 0.25 -1.91 5.72
CA ALA A 75 0.32 -1.44 4.34
C ALA A 75 -0.45 -0.12 4.14
N ILE A 76 -1.61 0.06 4.77
CA ILE A 76 -2.37 1.33 4.66
C ILE A 76 -1.56 2.49 5.29
N PRO A 77 -1.04 2.39 6.52
CA PRO A 77 -0.21 3.45 7.09
C PRO A 77 1.05 3.77 6.27
N THR A 78 1.72 2.75 5.72
CA THR A 78 2.93 2.97 4.90
C THR A 78 2.63 3.71 3.61
N VAL A 79 1.54 3.35 2.90
CA VAL A 79 1.09 4.11 1.72
C VAL A 79 0.72 5.53 2.10
N ALA A 80 -0.05 5.73 3.18
CA ALA A 80 -0.47 7.05 3.63
C ALA A 80 0.74 7.95 3.97
N LEU A 81 1.72 7.41 4.70
CA LEU A 81 2.94 8.14 5.02
C LEU A 81 3.75 8.49 3.77
N GLY A 82 3.91 7.53 2.85
CA GLY A 82 4.59 7.75 1.58
C GLY A 82 3.93 8.86 0.76
N TRP A 83 2.60 8.83 0.67
CA TRP A 83 1.81 9.86 0.00
C TRP A 83 2.00 11.25 0.62
N VAL A 84 1.95 11.35 1.95
CA VAL A 84 2.18 12.62 2.67
C VAL A 84 3.59 13.17 2.41
N MET A 85 4.61 12.32 2.42
CA MET A 85 5.99 12.74 2.14
C MET A 85 6.16 13.23 0.69
N VAL A 86 5.60 12.52 -0.29
CA VAL A 86 5.67 12.90 -1.70
C VAL A 86 4.94 14.22 -1.95
N THR A 87 3.73 14.37 -1.42
CA THR A 87 2.97 15.63 -1.56
C THR A 87 3.69 16.80 -0.91
N GLY A 88 4.21 16.64 0.32
CA GLY A 88 5.02 17.67 0.98
C GLY A 88 6.27 18.05 0.17
N PHE A 89 6.97 17.07 -0.41
CA PHE A 89 8.09 17.31 -1.31
C PHE A 89 7.69 18.11 -2.55
N LEU A 90 6.60 17.74 -3.21
CA LEU A 90 6.10 18.41 -4.41
C LEU A 90 5.70 19.86 -4.13
N VAL A 91 4.98 20.12 -3.02
CA VAL A 91 4.59 21.48 -2.62
C VAL A 91 5.83 22.37 -2.43
N VAL A 92 6.83 21.87 -1.70
CA VAL A 92 8.07 22.63 -1.46
C VAL A 92 8.85 22.83 -2.76
N TRP A 93 8.86 21.84 -3.66
CA TRP A 93 9.50 21.98 -4.96
C TRP A 93 8.86 23.09 -5.80
N VAL A 94 7.53 23.08 -5.91
CA VAL A 94 6.75 24.08 -6.66
C VAL A 94 6.96 25.49 -6.10
N HIS A 95 6.88 25.67 -4.78
CA HIS A 95 7.08 26.98 -4.15
C HIS A 95 8.49 27.55 -4.41
N ASN A 96 9.52 26.71 -4.39
CA ASN A 96 10.88 27.15 -4.71
C ASN A 96 11.05 27.55 -6.18
N GLY A 97 10.29 26.96 -7.10
CA GLY A 97 10.25 27.37 -8.51
C GLY A 97 9.69 28.78 -8.64
N GLN A 98 8.51 29.03 -8.05
CA GLN A 98 7.85 30.33 -8.10
C GLN A 98 8.70 31.47 -7.52
N GLN A 99 9.42 31.24 -6.42
CA GLN A 99 10.32 32.25 -5.85
C GLN A 99 11.47 32.63 -6.80
N ARG A 100 11.95 31.68 -7.61
CA ARG A 100 13.01 31.94 -8.59
C ARG A 100 12.49 32.81 -9.74
N ASP A 101 11.30 32.50 -10.23
CA ASP A 101 10.66 33.25 -11.33
C ASP A 101 10.33 34.68 -10.90
N ALA A 102 9.86 34.87 -9.67
CA ALA A 102 9.57 36.19 -9.12
C ALA A 102 10.83 37.04 -8.84
N ALA A 103 11.97 36.40 -8.53
CA ALA A 103 13.23 37.09 -8.27
C ALA A 103 13.96 37.51 -9.57
N TYR A 104 13.63 36.89 -10.70
CA TYR A 104 14.15 37.25 -12.02
C TYR A 104 13.01 37.37 -13.04
N PRO A 105 12.22 38.45 -12.99
CA PRO A 105 11.27 38.76 -14.05
C PRO A 105 12.08 39.18 -15.28
N GLY A 106 12.02 38.37 -16.33
CA GLY A 106 12.62 38.70 -17.63
C GLY A 106 12.06 39.98 -18.23
#